data_AF-A0A851GHS3-F1
#
_entry.id   AF-A0A851GHS3-F1
#
_cell.length_a   1.000
_cell.length_b   1.000
_cell.length_c   1.000
_cell.angle_alpha   90.00
_cell.angle_beta   90.00
_cell.angle_gamma   90.00
#
_symmetry.space_group_name_H-M   'P 1'
#
loop_
_entity.id
_entity.type
_entity.pdbx_description
1 polymer ?
#
loop_
_entity_poly.entity_id
_entity_poly.type
_entity_poly.pdbx_seq_one_letter_code
_entity_poly.pdbx_strand_id
1 'polypeptide(L)'
;MATPLVAQHDAGRNAVRFLAEGKYDQALREVNRKKPKRMNSDLDRAERQFVLAMHASKQKKVSEALEHAKQAVEWGLPFERLLAGPRDILSPLYDSESFKEWKAKHTYSEILHGPMLGDVTGDSAKIWLRTVDEEEIRVELTQDGSAQSVMSLPVRSRAEADYTAVVQLKGLSPSTRYRYRLYLGEKKSAVSGEFKTQVAGRSKGKQRIVFGGGAGYTEKYERMWHTIKDQEADAMLLLGDNVYIDHPEYKETQQYCYYRRHARAEWKSLVSGVPVYSIYDDHDFGTDDCVAGPLVDRPSWKKPVWNTFSHNWNNPSYGGGREQPGCWYDFHLGDVHFVMLDCRYYRDLKGKSMIGPAQKKWLFERLKKNKGQSSFTVLVSSVPWSFGTKHSSKDTWDGFPEEREEIFSFVEDQRLDGVFLISADRHRTDLWRTPRESGYRFYELQSSRLTNVHVHPLIQSSEPSEMIYGFNKTCSFGQLDIDTTAENPSVVFSIYDIDGRCHYSHKVLRSELTHGSKQE
;
A
#
# COMPACT_ATOMS: atom_id res chain seq x y z
N MET A 1 -6.71 21.45 -22.57
CA MET A 1 -7.12 20.05 -22.74
C MET A 1 -5.84 19.23 -22.89
N ALA A 2 -5.38 18.59 -21.82
CA ALA A 2 -4.19 17.75 -21.86
C ALA A 2 -4.56 16.36 -22.35
N THR A 3 -3.84 15.87 -23.35
CA THR A 3 -3.89 14.49 -23.85
C THR A 3 -3.56 13.54 -22.70
N PRO A 4 -4.35 12.51 -22.41
CA PRO A 4 -4.12 11.65 -21.26
C PRO A 4 -2.89 10.78 -21.52
N LEU A 5 -1.87 10.90 -20.67
CA LEU A 5 -0.94 9.81 -20.45
C LEU A 5 -1.78 8.60 -20.05
N VAL A 6 -1.60 7.50 -20.78
CA VAL A 6 -2.46 6.32 -20.64
C VAL A 6 -1.99 5.55 -19.41
N ALA A 7 -2.41 6.03 -18.23
CA ALA A 7 -2.44 5.26 -16.99
C ALA A 7 -3.09 3.89 -17.24
N GLN A 8 -2.89 2.93 -16.33
CA GLN A 8 -3.52 1.62 -16.44
C GLN A 8 -5.02 1.78 -16.74
N HIS A 9 -5.44 1.33 -17.93
CA HIS A 9 -6.83 1.43 -18.33
C HIS A 9 -7.62 0.30 -17.67
N ASP A 10 -8.40 0.68 -16.67
CA ASP A 10 -9.33 -0.19 -15.96
C ASP A 10 -10.77 0.18 -16.32
N ALA A 11 -11.43 -0.67 -17.10
CA ALA A 11 -12.79 -0.40 -17.57
C ALA A 11 -13.82 -0.36 -16.42
N GLY A 12 -13.64 -1.18 -15.38
CA GLY A 12 -14.55 -1.22 -14.23
C GLY A 12 -14.46 0.06 -13.41
N ARG A 13 -13.24 0.46 -13.06
CA ARG A 13 -12.98 1.75 -12.38
C ARG A 13 -13.48 2.92 -13.23
N ASN A 14 -13.12 2.98 -14.51
CA ASN A 14 -13.51 4.10 -15.38
C ASN A 14 -15.03 4.21 -15.53
N ALA A 15 -15.74 3.07 -15.60
CA ALA A 15 -17.19 3.07 -15.58
C ALA A 15 -17.73 3.62 -14.24
N VAL A 16 -17.19 3.21 -13.10
CA VAL A 16 -17.58 3.74 -11.78
C VAL A 16 -17.29 5.24 -11.64
N ARG A 17 -16.20 5.75 -12.23
CA ARG A 17 -15.94 7.20 -12.32
C ARG A 17 -17.09 7.92 -13.01
N PHE A 18 -17.49 7.44 -14.18
CA PHE A 18 -18.63 8.00 -14.91
C PHE A 18 -19.95 7.87 -14.15
N LEU A 19 -20.17 6.76 -13.42
CA LEU A 19 -21.35 6.62 -12.56
C LEU A 19 -21.37 7.64 -11.41
N ALA A 20 -20.22 7.89 -10.78
CA ALA A 20 -20.09 8.87 -9.71
C ALA A 20 -20.36 10.31 -10.22
N GLU A 21 -19.98 10.59 -11.46
CA GLU A 21 -20.27 11.85 -12.16
C GLU A 21 -21.70 11.94 -12.74
N GLY A 22 -22.52 10.89 -12.64
CA GLY A 22 -23.87 10.84 -13.21
C GLY A 22 -23.93 10.64 -14.73
N LYS A 23 -22.83 10.23 -15.37
CA LYS A 23 -22.70 10.03 -16.83
C LYS A 23 -22.99 8.58 -17.23
N TYR A 24 -24.24 8.14 -17.08
CA TYR A 24 -24.66 6.75 -17.25
C TYR A 24 -24.30 6.13 -18.61
N ASP A 25 -24.57 6.84 -19.71
CA ASP A 25 -24.25 6.32 -21.06
C ASP A 25 -22.75 6.13 -21.27
N GLN A 26 -21.91 6.98 -20.67
CA GLN A 26 -20.45 6.83 -20.73
C GLN A 26 -20.00 5.64 -19.91
N ALA A 27 -20.56 5.45 -18.71
CA ALA A 27 -20.30 4.26 -17.91
C ALA A 27 -20.67 2.97 -18.66
N LEU A 28 -21.87 2.92 -19.26
CA LEU A 28 -22.31 1.75 -20.02
C LEU A 28 -21.43 1.47 -21.25
N ARG A 29 -20.95 2.51 -21.94
CA ARG A 29 -19.98 2.37 -23.04
C ARG A 29 -18.65 1.81 -22.57
N GLU A 30 -18.12 2.26 -21.43
CA GLU A 30 -16.87 1.72 -20.88
C GLU A 30 -17.02 0.27 -20.44
N VAL A 31 -18.11 -0.08 -19.76
CA VAL A 31 -18.41 -1.46 -19.40
C VAL A 31 -18.44 -2.34 -20.64
N ASN A 32 -19.17 -1.94 -21.69
CA ASN A 32 -19.36 -2.74 -22.91
C ASN A 32 -18.21 -2.64 -23.92
N ARG A 33 -17.14 -1.92 -23.59
CA ARG A 33 -16.00 -1.75 -24.48
C ARG A 33 -15.39 -3.12 -24.80
N LYS A 34 -15.18 -3.39 -26.09
CA LYS A 34 -14.52 -4.62 -26.55
C LYS A 34 -13.13 -4.72 -25.91
N LYS A 35 -12.69 -5.95 -25.61
CA LYS A 35 -11.36 -6.22 -25.04
C LYS A 35 -10.30 -5.41 -25.78
N PRO A 36 -9.52 -4.58 -25.07
CA PRO A 36 -8.45 -3.81 -25.70
C PRO A 36 -7.43 -4.73 -26.36
N LYS A 37 -6.91 -4.35 -27.53
CA LYS A 37 -5.97 -5.18 -28.29
C LYS A 37 -4.59 -5.34 -27.64
N ARG A 38 -4.21 -4.50 -26.65
CA ARG A 38 -2.93 -4.56 -25.92
C ARG A 38 -3.06 -4.00 -24.48
N MET A 39 -2.31 -4.61 -23.56
CA MET A 39 -1.84 -4.07 -22.26
C MET A 39 -2.86 -3.49 -21.26
N ASN A 40 -4.15 -3.83 -21.33
CA ASN A 40 -5.14 -3.37 -20.35
C ASN A 40 -5.65 -4.54 -19.49
N SER A 41 -6.04 -4.26 -18.25
CA SER A 41 -6.80 -5.23 -17.45
C SER A 41 -8.18 -5.39 -18.08
N ASP A 42 -8.53 -6.63 -18.42
CA ASP A 42 -9.89 -6.95 -18.83
C ASP A 42 -10.82 -6.80 -17.63
N LEU A 43 -12.04 -6.32 -17.87
CA LEU A 43 -13.05 -6.34 -16.82
C LEU A 43 -13.63 -7.75 -16.78
N ASP A 44 -13.29 -8.48 -15.72
CA ASP A 44 -13.76 -9.85 -15.52
C ASP A 44 -15.29 -9.89 -15.55
N ARG A 45 -15.84 -11.05 -15.93
CA ARG A 45 -17.28 -11.17 -16.20
C ARG A 45 -18.14 -10.89 -14.96
N ALA A 46 -17.66 -11.23 -13.77
CA ALA A 46 -18.41 -11.08 -12.53
C ALA A 46 -18.41 -9.61 -12.09
N GLU A 47 -17.25 -8.96 -12.11
CA GLU A 47 -17.11 -7.54 -11.83
C GLU A 47 -17.82 -6.68 -12.88
N ARG A 48 -17.88 -7.12 -14.15
CA ARG A 48 -18.72 -6.48 -15.18
C ARG A 48 -20.19 -6.44 -14.78
N GLN A 49 -20.74 -7.58 -14.35
CA GLN A 49 -22.13 -7.65 -13.87
C GLN A 49 -22.31 -6.80 -12.61
N PHE A 50 -21.32 -6.77 -11.72
CA PHE A 50 -21.35 -5.91 -10.55
C PHE A 50 -21.41 -4.41 -10.91
N VAL A 51 -20.64 -3.97 -11.93
CA VAL A 51 -20.71 -2.59 -12.43
C VAL A 51 -22.05 -2.30 -13.12
N LEU A 52 -22.64 -3.26 -13.82
CA LEU A 52 -24.00 -3.12 -14.38
C LEU A 52 -25.06 -3.03 -13.28
N ALA A 53 -24.91 -3.79 -12.19
CA ALA A 53 -25.77 -3.67 -11.01
C ALA A 53 -25.69 -2.27 -10.40
N MET A 54 -24.48 -1.72 -10.25
CA MET A 54 -24.25 -0.34 -9.83
C MET A 54 -24.91 0.68 -10.77
N HIS A 55 -24.74 0.50 -12.08
CA HIS A 55 -25.33 1.36 -13.12
C HIS A 55 -26.87 1.37 -13.07
N ALA A 56 -27.50 0.20 -12.97
CA ALA A 56 -28.95 0.06 -12.86
C ALA A 56 -29.47 0.60 -11.52
N SER A 57 -28.76 0.33 -10.42
CA SER A 57 -29.11 0.80 -9.08
C SER A 57 -29.11 2.33 -9.00
N LYS A 58 -28.08 3.00 -9.55
CA LYS A 58 -28.01 4.47 -9.57
C LYS A 58 -29.15 5.11 -10.36
N GLN A 59 -29.71 4.40 -11.34
CA GLN A 59 -30.90 4.79 -12.10
C GLN A 59 -32.23 4.33 -11.46
N LYS A 60 -32.18 3.75 -10.25
CA LYS A 60 -33.34 3.20 -9.52
C LYS A 60 -34.08 2.09 -10.26
N LYS A 61 -33.40 1.39 -11.18
CA LYS A 61 -33.93 0.20 -11.87
C LYS A 61 -33.66 -1.05 -11.03
N VAL A 62 -34.39 -1.18 -9.93
CA VAL A 62 -34.11 -2.16 -8.86
C VAL A 62 -34.11 -3.61 -9.37
N SER A 63 -35.09 -4.01 -10.18
CA SER A 63 -35.19 -5.38 -10.70
C SER A 63 -34.00 -5.76 -11.58
N GLU A 64 -33.59 -4.86 -12.49
CA GLU A 64 -32.41 -5.00 -13.35
C GLU A 64 -31.13 -5.05 -12.52
N ALA A 65 -31.00 -4.16 -11.52
CA ALA A 65 -29.86 -4.14 -10.60
C ALA A 65 -29.73 -5.46 -9.83
N LEU A 66 -30.84 -6.03 -9.36
CA LEU A 66 -30.85 -7.30 -8.65
C LEU A 66 -30.48 -8.48 -9.55
N GLU A 67 -30.95 -8.48 -10.81
CA GLU A 67 -30.58 -9.50 -11.79
C GLU A 67 -29.08 -9.50 -12.06
N HIS A 68 -28.51 -8.33 -12.33
CA HIS A 68 -27.06 -8.17 -12.49
C HIS A 68 -26.28 -8.58 -11.23
N ALA A 69 -26.74 -8.22 -10.04
CA ALA A 69 -26.08 -8.60 -8.79
C ALA A 69 -26.10 -10.12 -8.56
N LYS A 70 -27.24 -10.79 -8.83
CA LYS A 70 -27.35 -12.25 -8.79
C LYS A 70 -26.40 -12.90 -9.78
N GLN A 71 -26.38 -12.40 -11.02
CA GLN A 71 -25.50 -12.93 -12.06
C GLN A 71 -24.03 -12.77 -11.70
N ALA A 72 -23.64 -11.65 -11.09
CA ALA A 72 -22.28 -11.40 -10.63
C ALA A 72 -21.85 -12.46 -9.58
N VAL A 73 -22.71 -12.70 -8.58
CA VAL A 73 -22.47 -13.69 -7.52
C VAL A 73 -22.41 -15.11 -8.09
N GLU A 74 -23.34 -15.48 -8.98
CA GLU A 74 -23.33 -16.75 -9.69
C GLU A 74 -22.02 -16.96 -10.47
N TRP A 75 -21.46 -15.90 -11.05
CA TRP A 75 -20.21 -15.95 -11.79
C TRP A 75 -18.94 -15.84 -10.95
N GLY A 76 -19.08 -15.81 -9.62
CA GLY A 76 -17.97 -15.90 -8.67
C GLY A 76 -17.60 -14.59 -7.97
N LEU A 77 -18.41 -13.53 -8.09
CA LEU A 77 -18.24 -12.34 -7.24
C LEU A 77 -18.52 -12.74 -5.77
N PRO A 78 -17.57 -12.57 -4.83
CA PRO A 78 -17.85 -12.82 -3.42
C PRO A 78 -19.06 -12.00 -2.95
N PHE A 79 -19.97 -12.60 -2.19
CA PHE A 79 -21.15 -11.88 -1.69
C PHE A 79 -20.72 -10.71 -0.78
N GLU A 80 -19.60 -10.86 -0.07
CA GLU A 80 -18.96 -9.82 0.73
C GLU A 80 -18.49 -8.63 -0.12
N ARG A 81 -18.02 -8.86 -1.35
CA ARG A 81 -17.60 -7.80 -2.29
C ARG A 81 -18.80 -6.96 -2.71
N LEU A 82 -19.93 -7.62 -2.97
CA LEU A 82 -21.20 -6.95 -3.21
C LEU A 82 -21.56 -6.11 -2.00
N LEU A 83 -21.73 -6.72 -0.81
CA LEU A 83 -22.14 -6.02 0.42
C LEU A 83 -21.24 -4.84 0.80
N ALA A 84 -19.92 -4.92 0.56
CA ALA A 84 -19.00 -3.82 0.80
C ALA A 84 -19.36 -2.57 0.01
N GLY A 85 -19.70 -2.72 -1.28
CA GLY A 85 -20.19 -1.64 -2.12
C GLY A 85 -19.21 -1.15 -3.19
N PRO A 86 -19.31 0.11 -3.66
CA PRO A 86 -19.74 1.32 -2.92
C PRO A 86 -21.23 1.38 -2.51
N ARG A 87 -21.49 1.63 -1.23
CA ARG A 87 -22.86 1.56 -0.66
C ARG A 87 -23.77 2.66 -1.17
N ASP A 88 -23.25 3.86 -1.39
CA ASP A 88 -24.04 5.01 -1.87
C ASP A 88 -24.52 4.85 -3.32
N ILE A 89 -23.79 4.08 -4.13
CA ILE A 89 -24.24 3.74 -5.49
C ILE A 89 -25.33 2.66 -5.44
N LEU A 90 -25.21 1.71 -4.52
CA LEU A 90 -26.07 0.53 -4.43
C LEU A 90 -27.26 0.70 -3.47
N SER A 91 -27.40 1.85 -2.79
CA SER A 91 -28.48 2.05 -1.81
C SER A 91 -29.88 1.78 -2.38
N PRO A 92 -30.24 2.19 -3.63
CA PRO A 92 -31.55 1.83 -4.16
C PRO A 92 -31.78 0.32 -4.31
N LEU A 93 -30.72 -0.47 -4.55
CA LEU A 93 -30.80 -1.92 -4.56
C LEU A 93 -30.92 -2.46 -3.13
N TYR A 94 -30.07 -2.00 -2.22
CA TYR A 94 -30.02 -2.48 -0.83
C TYR A 94 -31.29 -2.23 -0.04
N ASP A 95 -31.95 -1.09 -0.30
CA ASP A 95 -33.17 -0.70 0.38
C ASP A 95 -34.40 -1.49 -0.09
N SER A 96 -34.29 -2.21 -1.23
CA SER A 96 -35.39 -2.99 -1.79
C SER A 96 -35.68 -4.28 -1.01
N GLU A 97 -36.96 -4.61 -0.85
CA GLU A 97 -37.39 -5.86 -0.22
C GLU A 97 -36.85 -7.08 -0.97
N SER A 98 -36.84 -7.04 -2.30
CA SER A 98 -36.31 -8.14 -3.13
C SER A 98 -34.83 -8.43 -2.87
N PHE A 99 -34.02 -7.42 -2.57
CA PHE A 99 -32.63 -7.62 -2.21
C PHE A 99 -32.49 -8.15 -0.77
N LYS A 100 -33.26 -7.60 0.17
CA LYS A 100 -33.26 -8.06 1.58
C LYS A 100 -33.64 -9.53 1.69
N GLU A 101 -34.68 -9.96 0.97
CA GLU A 101 -35.09 -11.37 0.89
C GLU A 101 -34.00 -12.26 0.27
N TRP A 102 -33.32 -11.77 -0.77
CA TRP A 102 -32.22 -12.50 -1.40
C TRP A 102 -31.01 -12.61 -0.47
N LYS A 103 -30.62 -11.51 0.19
CA LYS A 103 -29.54 -11.45 1.19
C LYS A 103 -29.81 -12.40 2.36
N ALA A 104 -31.04 -12.45 2.87
CA ALA A 104 -31.42 -13.34 3.98
C ALA A 104 -31.28 -14.84 3.64
N LYS A 105 -31.27 -15.19 2.36
CA LYS A 105 -31.08 -16.58 1.87
C LYS A 105 -29.61 -16.92 1.58
N HIS A 106 -28.70 -15.95 1.67
CA HIS A 106 -27.27 -16.15 1.38
C HIS A 106 -26.46 -16.33 2.66
N THR A 107 -25.54 -17.30 2.65
CA THR A 107 -24.51 -17.42 3.68
C THR A 107 -23.30 -16.59 3.27
N TYR A 108 -22.86 -15.71 4.16
CA TYR A 108 -21.70 -14.84 3.96
C TYR A 108 -21.01 -14.54 5.30
N SER A 109 -19.77 -14.08 5.24
CA SER A 109 -19.04 -13.54 6.39
C SER A 109 -19.48 -12.12 6.69
N GLU A 110 -19.80 -11.83 7.97
CA GLU A 110 -20.07 -10.47 8.44
C GLU A 110 -18.80 -9.61 8.53
N ILE A 111 -17.62 -10.24 8.41
CA ILE A 111 -16.34 -9.57 8.16
C ILE A 111 -16.11 -9.56 6.65
N LEU A 112 -16.21 -8.38 6.06
CA LEU A 112 -16.12 -8.17 4.62
C LEU A 112 -14.67 -8.18 4.13
N HIS A 113 -13.80 -7.48 4.87
CA HIS A 113 -12.39 -7.28 4.53
C HIS A 113 -11.47 -7.50 5.72
N GLY A 114 -10.20 -7.79 5.43
CA GLY A 114 -9.21 -8.20 6.42
C GLY A 114 -9.46 -9.64 6.88
N PRO A 115 -8.91 -10.03 8.04
CA PRO A 115 -8.02 -9.24 8.91
C PRO A 115 -6.74 -8.84 8.19
N MET A 116 -6.28 -7.61 8.42
CA MET A 116 -4.98 -7.11 7.96
C MET A 116 -4.11 -6.75 9.16
N LEU A 117 -2.95 -7.38 9.25
CA LEU A 117 -1.94 -7.08 10.25
C LEU A 117 -1.21 -5.78 9.91
N GLY A 118 -0.82 -5.06 10.96
CA GLY A 118 0.00 -3.86 10.88
C GLY A 118 0.58 -3.54 12.24
N ASP A 119 1.62 -2.70 12.28
CA ASP A 119 2.25 -2.22 13.52
C ASP A 119 2.55 -3.35 14.53
N VAL A 120 3.18 -4.43 14.03
CA VAL A 120 3.57 -5.58 14.84
C VAL A 120 4.91 -5.27 15.48
N THR A 121 4.93 -5.11 16.80
CA THR A 121 6.14 -4.85 17.60
C THR A 121 6.52 -6.12 18.38
N GLY A 122 7.50 -5.99 19.28
CA GLY A 122 7.83 -7.09 20.21
C GLY A 122 6.77 -7.33 21.28
N ASP A 123 5.86 -6.40 21.52
CA ASP A 123 4.90 -6.44 22.62
C ASP A 123 3.46 -6.06 22.23
N SER A 124 3.22 -5.80 20.95
CA SER A 124 1.94 -5.33 20.45
C SER A 124 1.73 -5.70 18.97
N ALA A 125 0.48 -5.66 18.53
CA ALA A 125 0.09 -5.80 17.13
C ALA A 125 -1.25 -5.10 16.89
N LYS A 126 -1.49 -4.63 15.66
CA LYS A 126 -2.81 -4.15 15.23
C LYS A 126 -3.44 -5.12 14.25
N ILE A 127 -4.75 -5.35 14.38
CA ILE A 127 -5.57 -6.10 13.42
C ILE A 127 -6.68 -5.19 12.90
N TRP A 128 -6.63 -4.85 11.61
CA TRP A 128 -7.66 -4.08 10.92
C TRP A 128 -8.68 -5.01 10.24
N LEU A 129 -9.95 -4.60 10.20
CA LEU A 129 -11.01 -5.28 9.44
C LEU A 129 -12.15 -4.32 9.06
N ARG A 130 -12.98 -4.75 8.09
CA ARG A 130 -14.27 -4.09 7.74
C ARG A 130 -15.43 -5.04 7.95
N THR A 131 -16.55 -4.52 8.45
CA THR A 131 -17.77 -5.30 8.78
C THR A 131 -18.97 -4.87 7.94
N VAL A 132 -20.03 -5.68 7.93
CA VAL A 132 -21.28 -5.36 7.22
C VAL A 132 -22.00 -4.17 7.85
N ASP A 133 -22.08 -4.13 9.17
CA ASP A 133 -22.75 -3.09 9.94
C ASP A 133 -21.85 -2.64 11.09
N GLU A 134 -22.28 -1.66 11.89
CA GLU A 134 -21.54 -1.32 13.11
C GLU A 134 -21.62 -2.48 14.10
N GLU A 135 -20.46 -3.01 14.47
CA GLU A 135 -20.37 -4.26 15.22
C GLU A 135 -19.26 -4.15 16.26
N GLU A 136 -19.46 -4.81 17.41
CA GLU A 136 -18.40 -4.97 18.40
C GLU A 136 -17.48 -6.11 17.98
N ILE A 137 -16.17 -5.89 18.02
CA ILE A 137 -15.16 -6.85 17.61
C ILE A 137 -14.19 -7.12 18.76
N ARG A 138 -13.89 -8.42 18.94
CA ARG A 138 -12.85 -8.89 19.85
C ARG A 138 -11.95 -9.89 19.14
N VAL A 139 -10.72 -10.02 19.63
CA VAL A 139 -9.74 -10.99 19.15
C VAL A 139 -9.45 -11.97 20.28
N GLU A 140 -9.68 -13.26 20.03
CA GLU A 140 -9.15 -14.35 20.83
C GLU A 140 -7.71 -14.61 20.39
N LEU A 141 -6.75 -14.53 21.31
CA LEU A 141 -5.34 -14.81 21.08
C LEU A 141 -4.91 -16.05 21.84
N THR A 142 -4.19 -16.95 21.17
CA THR A 142 -3.53 -18.11 21.76
C THR A 142 -2.05 -18.03 21.45
N GLN A 143 -1.23 -17.87 22.49
CA GLN A 143 0.22 -17.98 22.38
C GLN A 143 0.61 -19.42 22.00
N ASP A 144 1.57 -19.59 21.12
CA ASP A 144 2.05 -20.92 20.75
C ASP A 144 2.60 -21.67 21.97
N GLY A 145 2.27 -22.96 22.09
CA GLY A 145 2.54 -23.78 23.28
C GLY A 145 1.61 -23.52 24.49
N SER A 146 0.73 -22.52 24.47
CA SER A 146 -0.26 -22.29 25.53
C SER A 146 -1.56 -23.06 25.25
N ALA A 147 -2.16 -23.63 26.31
CA ALA A 147 -3.52 -24.18 26.28
C ALA A 147 -4.61 -23.12 26.51
N GLN A 148 -4.23 -21.92 26.98
CA GLN A 148 -5.15 -20.84 27.31
C GLN A 148 -5.15 -19.76 26.23
N SER A 149 -6.34 -19.23 25.94
CA SER A 149 -6.54 -18.04 25.12
C SER A 149 -6.86 -16.81 25.96
N VAL A 150 -6.53 -15.62 25.44
CA VAL A 150 -6.86 -14.33 26.03
C VAL A 150 -7.72 -13.54 25.06
N MET A 151 -8.79 -12.93 25.56
CA MET A 151 -9.62 -12.02 24.76
C MET A 151 -9.09 -10.60 24.82
N SER A 152 -9.03 -9.93 23.68
CA SER A 152 -8.76 -8.49 23.62
C SER A 152 -9.90 -7.69 24.24
N LEU A 153 -9.62 -6.41 24.54
CA LEU A 153 -10.67 -5.44 24.76
C LEU A 153 -11.53 -5.29 23.49
N PRO A 154 -12.83 -5.00 23.63
CA PRO A 154 -13.71 -4.77 22.49
C PRO A 154 -13.38 -3.45 21.78
N VAL A 155 -13.48 -3.47 20.45
CA VAL A 155 -13.46 -2.28 19.60
C VAL A 155 -14.68 -2.33 18.69
N ARG A 156 -15.27 -1.18 18.37
CA ARG A 156 -16.46 -1.12 17.52
C ARG A 156 -16.12 -0.61 16.12
N SER A 157 -16.59 -1.29 15.08
CA SER A 157 -16.61 -0.74 13.73
C SER A 157 -17.68 0.33 13.60
N ARG A 158 -17.41 1.40 12.84
CA ARG A 158 -18.30 2.56 12.79
C ARG A 158 -18.56 3.02 11.37
N ALA A 159 -19.78 3.47 11.09
CA ALA A 159 -20.14 4.00 9.77
C ALA A 159 -19.28 5.22 9.38
N GLU A 160 -18.93 6.08 10.34
CA GLU A 160 -18.05 7.24 10.14
C GLU A 160 -16.64 6.87 9.67
N ALA A 161 -16.17 5.66 9.99
CA ALA A 161 -14.89 5.10 9.60
C ALA A 161 -15.05 4.01 8.51
N ASP A 162 -16.09 4.11 7.69
CA ASP A 162 -16.37 3.16 6.60
C ASP A 162 -16.53 1.69 7.09
N TYR A 163 -17.16 1.54 8.25
CA TYR A 163 -17.39 0.26 8.95
C TYR A 163 -16.11 -0.52 9.24
N THR A 164 -14.99 0.20 9.36
CA THR A 164 -13.69 -0.36 9.73
C THR A 164 -13.45 -0.28 11.22
N ALA A 165 -12.62 -1.19 11.71
CA ALA A 165 -12.15 -1.23 13.10
C ALA A 165 -10.68 -1.70 13.12
N VAL A 166 -9.94 -1.20 14.12
CA VAL A 166 -8.57 -1.65 14.41
C VAL A 166 -8.51 -2.12 15.85
N VAL A 167 -8.25 -3.42 16.04
CA VAL A 167 -8.04 -3.99 17.37
C VAL A 167 -6.56 -3.88 17.71
N GLN A 168 -6.24 -3.15 18.77
CA GLN A 168 -4.88 -3.04 19.29
C GLN A 168 -4.65 -4.12 20.36
N LEU A 169 -3.70 -5.01 20.08
CA LEU A 169 -3.22 -6.03 21.00
C LEU A 169 -1.98 -5.49 21.71
N LYS A 170 -1.86 -5.70 23.02
CA LYS A 170 -0.77 -5.20 23.86
C LYS A 170 -0.35 -6.26 24.88
N GLY A 171 0.86 -6.11 25.44
CA GLY A 171 1.39 -7.03 26.43
C GLY A 171 1.74 -8.41 25.85
N LEU A 172 2.04 -8.46 24.55
CA LEU A 172 2.50 -9.67 23.89
C LEU A 172 3.95 -9.97 24.28
N SER A 173 4.35 -11.23 24.16
CA SER A 173 5.75 -11.63 24.33
C SER A 173 6.52 -11.40 23.03
N PRO A 174 7.79 -10.96 23.07
CA PRO A 174 8.62 -10.78 21.88
C PRO A 174 8.99 -12.12 21.23
N SER A 175 9.29 -12.09 19.94
CA SER A 175 9.71 -13.25 19.14
C SER A 175 8.76 -14.45 19.24
N THR A 176 7.48 -14.22 19.50
CA THR A 176 6.50 -15.24 19.89
C THR A 176 5.42 -15.37 18.83
N ARG A 177 5.07 -16.61 18.47
CA ARG A 177 3.96 -16.90 17.57
C ARG A 177 2.64 -16.85 18.33
N TYR A 178 1.66 -16.21 17.73
CA TYR A 178 0.28 -16.15 18.21
C TYR A 178 -0.67 -16.62 17.12
N ARG A 179 -1.59 -17.50 17.47
CA ARG A 179 -2.79 -17.77 16.68
C ARG A 179 -3.89 -16.85 17.16
N TYR A 180 -4.69 -16.32 16.25
CA TYR A 180 -5.79 -15.44 16.59
C TYR A 180 -7.09 -15.84 15.90
N ARG A 181 -8.22 -15.50 16.51
CA ARG A 181 -9.55 -15.66 15.93
C ARG A 181 -10.44 -14.48 16.26
N LEU A 182 -11.26 -14.08 15.30
CA LEU A 182 -12.14 -12.93 15.44
C LEU A 182 -13.50 -13.33 16.06
N TYR A 183 -14.06 -12.41 16.84
CA TYR A 183 -15.40 -12.48 17.39
C TYR A 183 -16.16 -11.22 17.00
N LEU A 184 -17.43 -11.38 16.63
CA LEU A 184 -18.39 -10.29 16.41
C LEU A 184 -19.45 -10.38 17.50
N GLY A 185 -19.48 -9.41 18.42
CA GLY A 185 -20.17 -9.53 19.69
C GLY A 185 -19.74 -10.81 20.43
N GLU A 186 -20.70 -11.71 20.68
CA GLU A 186 -20.46 -13.01 21.31
C GLU A 186 -20.19 -14.15 20.29
N LYS A 187 -20.41 -13.88 19.00
CA LYS A 187 -20.31 -14.89 17.94
C LYS A 187 -18.86 -15.12 17.53
N LYS A 188 -18.41 -16.37 17.69
CA LYS A 188 -17.12 -16.84 17.18
C LYS A 188 -17.12 -16.85 15.65
N SER A 189 -16.23 -16.10 15.01
CA SER A 189 -16.07 -16.11 13.55
C SER A 189 -15.22 -17.31 13.09
N ALA A 190 -15.42 -17.73 11.84
CA ALA A 190 -14.54 -18.67 11.15
C ALA A 190 -13.20 -18.01 10.75
N VAL A 191 -13.12 -16.67 10.80
CA VAL A 191 -11.93 -15.92 10.40
C VAL A 191 -10.86 -15.98 11.49
N SER A 192 -9.71 -16.55 11.13
CA SER A 192 -8.54 -16.71 12.00
C SER A 192 -7.24 -16.54 11.21
N GLY A 193 -6.14 -16.34 11.92
CA GLY A 193 -4.81 -16.30 11.33
C GLY A 193 -3.74 -16.52 12.39
N GLU A 194 -2.49 -16.29 12.01
CA GLU A 194 -1.36 -16.31 12.92
C GLU A 194 -0.35 -15.23 12.55
N PHE A 195 0.41 -14.78 13.54
CA PHE A 195 1.51 -13.87 13.32
C PHE A 195 2.61 -14.13 14.34
N LYS A 196 3.80 -13.58 14.08
CA LYS A 196 4.93 -13.59 15.02
C LYS A 196 5.24 -12.16 15.43
N THR A 197 5.33 -11.91 16.73
CA THR A 197 5.82 -10.63 17.25
C THR A 197 7.30 -10.44 16.92
N GLN A 198 7.71 -9.18 16.81
CA GLN A 198 9.09 -8.83 16.54
C GLN A 198 10.00 -9.14 17.74
N VAL A 199 11.30 -9.00 17.56
CA VAL A 199 12.26 -9.07 18.67
C VAL A 199 11.98 -7.97 19.71
N ALA A 200 12.44 -8.18 20.94
CA ALA A 200 12.25 -7.20 22.01
C ALA A 200 13.04 -5.91 21.73
N GLY A 201 12.36 -4.76 21.84
CA GLY A 201 12.98 -3.45 21.64
C GLY A 201 13.67 -3.33 20.28
N ARG A 202 14.84 -2.68 20.26
CA ARG A 202 15.66 -2.50 19.05
C ARG A 202 16.85 -3.44 19.03
N SER A 203 16.57 -4.73 19.25
CA SER A 203 17.61 -5.75 19.29
C SER A 203 18.07 -6.12 17.87
N LYS A 204 19.37 -6.42 17.75
CA LYS A 204 19.96 -6.99 16.53
C LYS A 204 19.26 -8.30 16.13
N GLY A 205 19.18 -8.56 14.84
CA GLY A 205 18.51 -9.73 14.31
C GLY A 205 18.62 -9.85 12.80
N LYS A 206 17.76 -10.70 12.25
CA LYS A 206 17.57 -10.84 10.80
C LYS A 206 16.17 -10.41 10.47
N GLN A 207 16.02 -9.62 9.41
CA GLN A 207 14.73 -9.17 8.93
C GLN A 207 14.65 -9.38 7.42
N ARG A 208 13.56 -9.99 6.96
CA ARG A 208 13.20 -10.07 5.55
C ARG A 208 12.03 -9.14 5.27
N ILE A 209 12.26 -8.17 4.39
CA ILE A 209 11.23 -7.20 3.99
C ILE A 209 10.97 -7.35 2.51
N VAL A 210 9.69 -7.43 2.12
CA VAL A 210 9.27 -7.34 0.72
C VAL A 210 8.60 -5.99 0.50
N PHE A 211 8.84 -5.36 -0.63
CA PHE A 211 8.19 -4.10 -0.96
C PHE A 211 7.94 -3.91 -2.46
N GLY A 212 7.06 -2.96 -2.75
CA GLY A 212 6.88 -2.42 -4.10
C GLY A 212 5.70 -1.45 -4.18
N GLY A 213 5.50 -0.90 -5.38
CA GLY A 213 4.31 -0.15 -5.76
C GLY A 213 3.74 -0.62 -7.09
N GLY A 214 2.83 0.16 -7.68
CA GLY A 214 2.26 -0.17 -8.98
C GLY A 214 1.40 -1.44 -8.93
N ALA A 215 0.47 -1.47 -7.98
CA ALA A 215 -0.43 -2.58 -7.70
C ALA A 215 -1.83 -2.36 -8.28
N GLY A 216 -1.94 -1.87 -9.52
CA GLY A 216 -3.24 -1.73 -10.18
C GLY A 216 -3.91 -3.07 -10.42
N TYR A 217 -5.24 -3.10 -10.34
CA TYR A 217 -5.99 -4.35 -10.41
C TYR A 217 -5.85 -5.01 -11.79
N THR A 218 -5.27 -6.21 -11.77
CA THR A 218 -5.18 -7.07 -12.94
C THR A 218 -5.37 -8.50 -12.48
N GLU A 219 -6.55 -9.08 -12.70
CA GLU A 219 -6.94 -10.40 -12.18
C GLU A 219 -5.83 -11.47 -12.32
N LYS A 220 -5.28 -11.65 -13.52
CA LYS A 220 -4.19 -12.63 -13.80
C LYS A 220 -2.90 -12.39 -13.02
N TYR A 221 -2.68 -11.20 -12.48
CA TYR A 221 -1.48 -10.81 -11.73
C TYR A 221 -1.72 -10.72 -10.22
N GLU A 222 -2.95 -10.85 -9.74
CA GLU A 222 -3.22 -10.91 -8.28
C GLU A 222 -2.57 -12.14 -7.61
N ARG A 223 -2.13 -13.15 -8.39
CA ARG A 223 -1.26 -14.23 -7.89
C ARG A 223 0.04 -13.74 -7.23
N MET A 224 0.47 -12.52 -7.55
CA MET A 224 1.60 -11.84 -6.92
C MET A 224 1.52 -11.88 -5.38
N TRP A 225 0.33 -11.75 -4.81
CA TRP A 225 0.17 -11.74 -3.34
C TRP A 225 0.48 -13.10 -2.71
N HIS A 226 0.22 -14.21 -3.41
CA HIS A 226 0.66 -15.54 -2.97
C HIS A 226 2.19 -15.67 -3.10
N THR A 227 2.77 -15.24 -4.22
CA THR A 227 4.22 -15.26 -4.42
C THR A 227 4.96 -14.48 -3.33
N ILE A 228 4.42 -13.31 -2.92
CA ILE A 228 4.97 -12.50 -1.82
C ILE A 228 4.80 -13.22 -0.48
N LYS A 229 3.63 -13.83 -0.23
CA LYS A 229 3.38 -14.61 0.98
C LYS A 229 4.40 -15.74 1.14
N ASP A 230 4.72 -16.42 0.04
CA ASP A 230 5.68 -17.53 0.01
C ASP A 230 7.14 -17.08 0.25
N GLN A 231 7.42 -15.77 0.27
CA GLN A 231 8.74 -15.26 0.69
C GLN A 231 8.93 -15.32 2.22
N GLU A 232 7.87 -15.54 2.99
CA GLU A 232 7.89 -15.57 4.46
C GLU A 232 8.50 -14.28 5.04
N ALA A 233 8.15 -13.13 4.47
CA ALA A 233 8.66 -11.83 4.91
C ALA A 233 8.12 -11.45 6.30
N ASP A 234 8.96 -10.78 7.09
CA ASP A 234 8.60 -10.21 8.38
C ASP A 234 7.66 -9.01 8.23
N ALA A 235 7.71 -8.32 7.08
CA ALA A 235 6.78 -7.25 6.73
C ALA A 235 6.71 -7.04 5.20
N MET A 236 5.58 -6.48 4.77
CA MET A 236 5.37 -5.97 3.42
C MET A 236 5.24 -4.45 3.44
N LEU A 237 6.00 -3.74 2.60
CA LEU A 237 5.88 -2.29 2.42
C LEU A 237 5.25 -1.98 1.05
N LEU A 238 4.15 -1.23 1.08
CA LEU A 238 3.44 -0.74 -0.08
C LEU A 238 3.77 0.73 -0.31
N LEU A 239 4.48 1.02 -1.41
CA LEU A 239 5.09 2.33 -1.63
C LEU A 239 4.28 3.22 -2.57
N GLY A 240 2.97 2.99 -2.64
CA GLY A 240 2.04 3.77 -3.44
C GLY A 240 1.62 3.09 -4.73
N ASP A 241 0.70 3.74 -5.44
CA ASP A 241 -0.04 3.14 -6.55
C ASP A 241 -0.71 1.82 -6.15
N ASN A 242 -1.29 1.82 -4.96
CA ASN A 242 -1.76 0.61 -4.32
C ASN A 242 -3.05 0.08 -4.95
N VAL A 243 -3.91 0.97 -5.47
CA VAL A 243 -5.23 0.60 -6.01
C VAL A 243 -5.67 1.35 -7.29
N TYR A 244 -4.91 2.33 -7.77
CA TYR A 244 -5.14 3.09 -9.01
C TYR A 244 -6.54 3.73 -9.14
N ILE A 245 -6.83 4.76 -8.36
CA ILE A 245 -8.14 5.45 -8.29
C ILE A 245 -8.28 6.52 -9.38
N ASP A 246 -7.32 7.44 -9.53
CA ASP A 246 -7.36 8.56 -10.49
C ASP A 246 -8.62 9.45 -10.43
N HIS A 247 -9.27 9.53 -9.27
CA HIS A 247 -10.55 10.22 -9.11
C HIS A 247 -10.74 10.77 -7.69
N PRO A 248 -9.92 11.75 -7.27
CA PRO A 248 -9.85 12.19 -5.88
C PRO A 248 -11.13 12.86 -5.38
N GLU A 249 -11.94 13.42 -6.28
CA GLU A 249 -13.17 14.14 -5.95
C GLU A 249 -14.34 13.23 -5.55
N TYR A 250 -14.28 11.93 -5.90
CA TYR A 250 -15.42 11.02 -5.74
C TYR A 250 -15.05 9.79 -4.90
N LYS A 251 -15.58 9.73 -3.68
CA LYS A 251 -15.35 8.63 -2.72
C LYS A 251 -15.79 7.28 -3.27
N GLU A 252 -16.79 7.23 -4.14
CA GLU A 252 -17.36 5.99 -4.66
C GLU A 252 -16.34 5.26 -5.54
N THR A 253 -15.53 6.01 -6.32
CA THR A 253 -14.44 5.39 -7.10
C THR A 253 -13.32 4.89 -6.17
N GLN A 254 -12.99 5.65 -5.14
CA GLN A 254 -12.00 5.25 -4.13
C GLN A 254 -12.41 3.95 -3.43
N GLN A 255 -13.64 3.91 -2.92
CA GLN A 255 -14.26 2.74 -2.29
C GLN A 255 -14.25 1.54 -3.24
N TYR A 256 -14.67 1.74 -4.50
CA TYR A 256 -14.67 0.66 -5.49
C TYR A 256 -13.30 0.01 -5.64
N CYS A 257 -12.23 0.80 -5.79
CA CYS A 257 -10.87 0.30 -5.96
C CYS A 257 -10.33 -0.39 -4.70
N TYR A 258 -10.47 0.24 -3.53
CA TYR A 258 -10.04 -0.36 -2.26
C TYR A 258 -10.76 -1.67 -1.98
N TYR A 259 -12.09 -1.68 -2.12
CA TYR A 259 -12.89 -2.85 -1.80
C TYR A 259 -12.60 -4.00 -2.75
N ARG A 260 -12.32 -3.71 -4.03
CA ARG A 260 -11.89 -4.74 -4.98
C ARG A 260 -10.60 -5.43 -4.52
N ARG A 261 -9.58 -4.66 -4.10
CA ARG A 261 -8.33 -5.21 -3.55
C ARG A 261 -8.60 -6.01 -2.28
N HIS A 262 -9.30 -5.43 -1.32
CA HIS A 262 -9.55 -6.08 -0.03
C HIS A 262 -10.47 -7.31 -0.12
N ALA A 263 -11.25 -7.46 -1.19
CA ALA A 263 -12.07 -8.64 -1.43
C ALA A 263 -11.30 -9.82 -2.03
N ARG A 264 -10.10 -9.61 -2.59
CA ARG A 264 -9.30 -10.66 -3.22
C ARG A 264 -8.83 -11.69 -2.20
N ALA A 265 -9.03 -12.97 -2.52
CA ALA A 265 -8.59 -14.07 -1.68
C ALA A 265 -7.06 -14.09 -1.56
N GLU A 266 -6.36 -13.77 -2.64
CA GLU A 266 -4.90 -13.71 -2.69
C GLU A 266 -4.36 -12.63 -1.75
N TRP A 267 -4.99 -11.45 -1.74
CA TRP A 267 -4.66 -10.36 -0.83
C TRP A 267 -4.98 -10.72 0.63
N LYS A 268 -6.19 -11.22 0.90
CA LYS A 268 -6.61 -11.64 2.26
C LYS A 268 -5.64 -12.67 2.84
N SER A 269 -5.22 -13.65 2.04
CA SER A 269 -4.29 -14.72 2.42
C SER A 269 -2.92 -14.20 2.85
N LEU A 270 -2.43 -13.12 2.24
CA LEU A 270 -1.18 -12.47 2.59
C LEU A 270 -1.32 -11.66 3.89
N VAL A 271 -2.28 -10.74 3.92
CA VAL A 271 -2.36 -9.71 4.99
C VAL A 271 -2.87 -10.23 6.33
N SER A 272 -3.45 -11.43 6.36
CA SER A 272 -3.82 -12.10 7.61
C SER A 272 -2.63 -12.66 8.38
N GLY A 273 -1.45 -12.76 7.75
CA GLY A 273 -0.24 -13.31 8.39
C GLY A 273 1.01 -12.42 8.29
N VAL A 274 1.05 -11.52 7.30
CA VAL A 274 2.17 -10.60 7.09
C VAL A 274 1.72 -9.17 7.40
N PRO A 275 2.43 -8.43 8.28
CA PRO A 275 2.08 -7.05 8.57
C PRO A 275 2.39 -6.15 7.36
N VAL A 276 1.44 -5.27 7.04
CA VAL A 276 1.51 -4.35 5.91
C VAL A 276 1.69 -2.91 6.41
N TYR A 277 2.61 -2.19 5.78
CA TYR A 277 2.85 -0.77 6.00
C TYR A 277 2.72 -0.06 4.65
N SER A 278 1.94 1.02 4.58
CA SER A 278 1.59 1.65 3.30
C SER A 278 1.76 3.18 3.31
N ILE A 279 2.29 3.70 2.21
CA ILE A 279 2.15 5.10 1.78
C ILE A 279 1.39 5.12 0.45
N TYR A 280 0.77 6.26 0.12
CA TYR A 280 0.20 6.47 -1.22
C TYR A 280 1.22 7.05 -2.20
N ASP A 281 0.92 6.89 -3.48
CA ASP A 281 1.45 7.74 -4.54
C ASP A 281 0.31 8.49 -5.26
N ASP A 282 0.56 9.04 -6.44
CA ASP A 282 -0.40 9.87 -7.18
C ASP A 282 -1.67 9.13 -7.55
N HIS A 283 -1.62 7.89 -8.01
CA HIS A 283 -2.82 7.19 -8.42
C HIS A 283 -3.72 6.78 -7.23
N ASP A 284 -3.22 6.82 -6.00
CA ASP A 284 -4.04 6.69 -4.78
C ASP A 284 -4.55 8.05 -4.29
N PHE A 285 -3.70 9.09 -4.36
CA PHE A 285 -3.95 10.40 -3.76
C PHE A 285 -4.73 11.38 -4.67
N GLY A 286 -4.45 11.35 -5.96
CA GLY A 286 -4.91 12.31 -6.95
C GLY A 286 -5.05 11.69 -8.33
N THR A 287 -4.37 12.27 -9.30
CA THR A 287 -4.24 11.77 -10.68
C THR A 287 -2.76 11.65 -11.01
N ASP A 288 -2.44 10.94 -12.09
CA ASP A 288 -1.10 10.87 -12.71
C ASP A 288 -0.29 12.19 -12.57
N ASP A 289 0.92 12.06 -12.01
CA ASP A 289 1.89 13.11 -11.71
C ASP A 289 1.36 14.30 -10.89
N CYS A 290 0.33 14.09 -10.04
CA CYS A 290 -0.34 15.20 -9.38
C CYS A 290 0.57 16.02 -8.45
N VAL A 291 0.31 17.34 -8.45
CA VAL A 291 0.93 18.35 -7.58
C VAL A 291 -0.19 19.13 -6.91
N ALA A 292 -0.67 18.61 -5.78
CA ALA A 292 -1.84 19.17 -5.09
C ALA A 292 -1.57 20.54 -4.44
N GLY A 293 -0.29 20.89 -4.22
CA GLY A 293 0.12 22.13 -3.59
C GLY A 293 0.21 22.03 -2.06
N PRO A 294 0.80 23.05 -1.41
CA PRO A 294 1.23 22.98 -0.02
C PRO A 294 0.10 23.22 0.99
N LEU A 295 -1.06 23.71 0.54
CA LEU A 295 -2.17 24.06 1.40
C LEU A 295 -2.89 22.81 1.90
N VAL A 296 -3.16 22.71 3.20
CA VAL A 296 -3.77 21.53 3.82
C VAL A 296 -5.13 21.18 3.18
N ASP A 297 -6.03 22.16 3.09
CA ASP A 297 -7.42 21.96 2.65
C ASP A 297 -7.67 22.34 1.18
N ARG A 298 -6.61 22.54 0.39
CA ARG A 298 -6.74 22.89 -1.03
C ARG A 298 -5.83 22.05 -1.90
N PRO A 299 -6.37 21.43 -2.96
CA PRO A 299 -7.81 21.33 -3.30
C PRO A 299 -8.63 20.60 -2.22
N SER A 300 -9.94 20.83 -2.21
CA SER A 300 -10.85 20.40 -1.13
C SER A 300 -10.93 18.88 -0.95
N TRP A 301 -10.51 18.12 -1.95
CA TRP A 301 -10.48 16.65 -1.92
C TRP A 301 -9.30 16.06 -1.13
N LYS A 302 -8.26 16.83 -0.78
CA LYS A 302 -7.05 16.29 -0.11
C LYS A 302 -7.35 15.58 1.22
N LYS A 303 -8.07 16.25 2.14
CA LYS A 303 -8.46 15.64 3.42
C LYS A 303 -9.42 14.46 3.25
N PRO A 304 -10.48 14.54 2.41
CA PRO A 304 -11.31 13.38 2.09
C PRO A 304 -10.53 12.16 1.59
N VAL A 305 -9.60 12.33 0.65
CA VAL A 305 -8.76 11.22 0.16
C VAL A 305 -7.88 10.66 1.27
N TRP A 306 -7.25 11.52 2.07
CA TRP A 306 -6.45 11.08 3.23
C TRP A 306 -7.27 10.30 4.25
N ASN A 307 -8.51 10.72 4.55
CA ASN A 307 -9.41 9.98 5.43
C ASN A 307 -9.71 8.59 4.85
N THR A 308 -10.08 8.51 3.56
CA THR A 308 -10.34 7.23 2.89
C THR A 308 -9.12 6.32 2.93
N PHE A 309 -7.92 6.84 2.66
CA PHE A 309 -6.68 6.10 2.78
C PHE A 309 -6.49 5.56 4.20
N SER A 310 -6.65 6.42 5.22
CA SER A 310 -6.45 6.04 6.63
C SER A 310 -7.42 4.96 7.12
N HIS A 311 -8.61 4.88 6.52
CA HIS A 311 -9.60 3.84 6.82
C HIS A 311 -9.28 2.50 6.13
N ASN A 312 -8.40 2.46 5.12
CA ASN A 312 -8.11 1.25 4.35
C ASN A 312 -6.71 0.65 4.63
N TRP A 313 -5.91 1.28 5.50
CA TRP A 313 -4.58 0.79 5.88
C TRP A 313 -4.43 0.70 7.40
N ASN A 314 -3.49 -0.13 7.87
CA ASN A 314 -3.26 -0.40 9.28
C ASN A 314 -1.90 0.14 9.76
N ASN A 315 -1.61 1.39 9.39
CA ASN A 315 -0.31 2.00 9.68
C ASN A 315 -0.13 2.33 11.18
N PRO A 316 1.12 2.50 11.64
CA PRO A 316 1.44 2.99 12.99
C PRO A 316 0.79 4.35 13.28
N SER A 317 0.87 5.28 12.32
CA SER A 317 0.29 6.62 12.40
C SER A 317 0.09 7.23 11.00
N TYR A 318 -0.52 8.42 10.93
CA TYR A 318 -0.81 9.14 9.69
C TYR A 318 -0.39 10.60 9.83
N GLY A 319 0.85 10.88 9.45
CA GLY A 319 1.44 12.22 9.47
C GLY A 319 1.45 12.85 10.87
N GLY A 320 1.22 14.16 10.95
CA GLY A 320 1.00 14.87 12.21
C GLY A 320 -0.47 14.87 12.65
N GLY A 321 -1.27 13.89 12.21
CA GLY A 321 -2.70 13.79 12.53
C GLY A 321 -3.56 14.79 11.76
N ARG A 322 -4.74 15.13 12.28
CA ARG A 322 -5.76 15.93 11.55
C ARG A 322 -5.32 17.37 11.26
N GLU A 323 -4.40 17.91 12.07
CA GLU A 323 -3.87 19.28 11.91
C GLU A 323 -2.77 19.33 10.83
N GLN A 324 -2.00 18.25 10.70
CA GLN A 324 -0.95 18.11 9.70
C GLN A 324 -1.11 16.75 8.99
N PRO A 325 -2.16 16.59 8.17
CA PRO A 325 -2.49 15.32 7.54
C PRO A 325 -1.43 14.90 6.52
N GLY A 326 -1.26 13.59 6.38
CA GLY A 326 -0.54 12.88 5.34
C GLY A 326 -0.25 11.44 5.76
N CYS A 327 0.49 10.70 4.94
CA CYS A 327 0.76 9.28 5.20
C CYS A 327 2.20 9.00 5.68
N TRP A 328 2.97 10.00 6.10
CA TRP A 328 4.33 9.77 6.63
C TRP A 328 4.30 9.27 8.07
N TYR A 329 5.25 8.40 8.41
CA TYR A 329 5.47 7.86 9.76
C TYR A 329 6.81 7.12 9.81
N ASP A 330 7.26 6.72 10.99
CA ASP A 330 8.44 5.88 11.17
C ASP A 330 8.14 4.68 12.08
N PHE A 331 8.89 3.60 11.90
CA PHE A 331 8.79 2.40 12.75
C PHE A 331 10.12 1.62 12.76
N HIS A 332 10.21 0.65 13.66
CA HIS A 332 11.38 -0.22 13.79
C HIS A 332 10.99 -1.68 13.60
N LEU A 333 11.83 -2.44 12.90
CA LEU A 333 11.81 -3.90 12.91
C LEU A 333 13.16 -4.37 13.42
N GLY A 334 13.19 -4.85 14.68
CA GLY A 334 14.44 -5.00 15.41
C GLY A 334 15.21 -3.69 15.48
N ASP A 335 16.49 -3.73 15.12
CA ASP A 335 17.39 -2.57 15.10
C ASP A 335 17.47 -1.87 13.74
N VAL A 336 16.49 -2.06 12.85
CA VAL A 336 16.36 -1.35 11.58
C VAL A 336 15.26 -0.31 11.68
N HIS A 337 15.56 0.94 11.32
CA HIS A 337 14.63 2.06 11.32
C HIS A 337 14.08 2.30 9.91
N PHE A 338 12.77 2.30 9.74
CA PHE A 338 12.11 2.63 8.47
C PHE A 338 11.42 3.99 8.59
N VAL A 339 11.72 4.90 7.66
CA VAL A 339 11.13 6.23 7.60
C VAL A 339 10.31 6.35 6.32
N MET A 340 8.99 6.27 6.47
CA MET A 340 8.01 6.30 5.38
C MET A 340 7.65 7.74 5.05
N LEU A 341 7.94 8.19 3.84
CA LEU A 341 7.66 9.55 3.38
C LEU A 341 6.36 9.62 2.58
N ASP A 342 5.59 10.67 2.83
CA ASP A 342 4.54 11.15 1.93
C ASP A 342 5.15 12.14 0.94
N CYS A 343 5.07 11.82 -0.35
CA CYS A 343 5.62 12.65 -1.42
C CYS A 343 4.52 13.34 -2.25
N ARG A 344 3.26 13.37 -1.79
CA ARG A 344 2.13 13.89 -2.59
C ARG A 344 1.34 14.96 -1.87
N TYR A 345 1.12 14.84 -0.56
CA TYR A 345 0.20 15.73 0.14
C TYR A 345 0.65 17.18 0.12
N TYR A 346 1.91 17.48 0.42
CA TYR A 346 2.43 18.86 0.48
C TYR A 346 3.26 19.27 -0.73
N ARG A 347 3.29 18.42 -1.77
CA ARG A 347 4.14 18.65 -2.95
C ARG A 347 3.79 19.97 -3.64
N ASP A 348 4.81 20.79 -3.83
CA ASP A 348 4.73 22.09 -4.46
C ASP A 348 5.94 22.37 -5.36
N LEU A 349 5.76 22.24 -6.67
CA LEU A 349 6.79 22.58 -7.67
C LEU A 349 7.20 24.05 -7.63
N LYS A 350 6.30 24.97 -7.27
CA LYS A 350 6.63 26.41 -7.22
C LYS A 350 7.46 26.73 -5.98
N GLY A 351 7.07 26.18 -4.84
CA GLY A 351 7.82 26.23 -3.59
C GLY A 351 9.06 25.33 -3.56
N LYS A 352 9.30 24.53 -4.62
CA LYS A 352 10.39 23.56 -4.73
C LYS A 352 10.48 22.59 -3.54
N SER A 353 9.34 22.10 -3.07
CA SER A 353 9.28 21.14 -1.95
C SER A 353 8.43 19.93 -2.32
N MET A 354 9.00 18.74 -2.15
CA MET A 354 8.37 17.44 -2.33
C MET A 354 7.49 17.09 -1.12
N ILE A 355 8.06 17.23 0.08
CA ILE A 355 7.46 16.73 1.33
C ILE A 355 6.89 17.83 2.22
N GLY A 356 7.15 19.10 1.88
CA GLY A 356 6.71 20.25 2.68
C GLY A 356 7.51 20.45 3.97
N PRO A 357 7.40 21.65 4.58
CA PRO A 357 8.24 22.05 5.70
C PRO A 357 8.01 21.24 6.98
N ALA A 358 6.76 20.84 7.26
CA ALA A 358 6.43 20.12 8.49
C ALA A 358 7.03 18.71 8.50
N GLN A 359 6.86 17.96 7.40
CA GLN A 359 7.43 16.62 7.25
C GLN A 359 8.95 16.67 7.12
N LYS A 360 9.54 17.66 6.44
CA LYS A 360 10.99 17.83 6.38
C LYS A 360 11.60 18.06 7.76
N LYS A 361 11.01 18.94 8.57
CA LYS A 361 11.43 19.15 9.96
C LYS A 361 11.31 17.86 10.77
N TRP A 362 10.18 17.18 10.68
CA TRP A 362 9.96 15.89 11.33
C TRP A 362 11.01 14.85 10.92
N LEU A 363 11.34 14.74 9.63
CA LEU A 363 12.34 13.82 9.09
C LEU A 363 13.71 14.06 9.74
N PHE A 364 14.20 15.30 9.74
CA PHE A 364 15.50 15.63 10.33
C PHE A 364 15.54 15.38 11.83
N GLU A 365 14.45 15.67 12.56
CA GLU A 365 14.33 15.34 13.98
C GLU A 365 14.38 13.82 14.22
N ARG A 366 13.71 13.03 13.39
CA ARG A 366 13.70 11.56 13.49
C ARG A 366 15.07 10.96 13.20
N LEU A 367 15.72 11.40 12.13
CA LEU A 367 17.07 10.96 11.76
C LEU A 367 18.08 11.32 12.85
N LYS A 368 18.05 12.55 13.37
CA LYS A 368 18.91 12.98 14.48
C LYS A 368 18.66 12.16 15.74
N LYS A 369 17.39 11.91 16.08
CA LYS A 369 17.03 11.11 17.25
C LYS A 369 17.45 9.65 17.09
N ASN A 370 17.43 9.08 15.88
CA ASN A 370 17.79 7.70 15.63
C ASN A 370 19.31 7.46 15.49
N LYS A 371 20.11 8.54 15.40
CA LYS A 371 21.58 8.43 15.26
C LYS A 371 22.18 7.50 16.32
N GLY A 372 22.84 6.43 15.87
CA GLY A 372 23.49 5.44 16.73
C GLY A 372 22.54 4.47 17.45
N GLN A 373 21.23 4.49 17.16
CA GLN A 373 20.23 3.60 17.79
C GLN A 373 19.82 2.42 16.90
N SER A 374 20.23 2.43 15.63
CA SER A 374 19.90 1.41 14.64
C SER A 374 21.13 1.07 13.80
N SER A 375 21.25 -0.19 13.38
CA SER A 375 22.32 -0.60 12.45
C SER A 375 22.08 0.01 11.06
N PHE A 376 20.82 0.06 10.63
CA PHE A 376 20.42 0.66 9.36
C PHE A 376 19.24 1.62 9.55
N THR A 377 19.19 2.65 8.70
CA THR A 377 18.02 3.50 8.50
C THR A 377 17.62 3.45 7.03
N VAL A 378 16.36 3.13 6.76
CA VAL A 378 15.81 3.01 5.41
C VAL A 378 14.92 4.23 5.15
N LEU A 379 15.30 5.07 4.20
CA LEU A 379 14.43 6.14 3.71
C LEU A 379 13.54 5.60 2.60
N VAL A 380 12.23 5.69 2.81
CA VAL A 380 11.22 5.10 1.94
C VAL A 380 10.42 6.21 1.25
N SER A 381 10.45 6.24 -0.08
CA SER A 381 9.77 7.26 -0.90
C SER A 381 8.79 6.60 -1.86
N SER A 382 7.67 7.24 -2.18
CA SER A 382 6.76 6.70 -3.22
C SER A 382 7.35 6.85 -4.63
N VAL A 383 8.18 7.88 -4.84
CA VAL A 383 8.88 8.16 -6.09
C VAL A 383 10.41 7.98 -5.98
N PRO A 384 11.12 7.68 -7.07
CA PRO A 384 12.58 7.45 -7.04
C PRO A 384 13.40 8.65 -6.59
N TRP A 385 14.45 8.35 -5.83
CA TRP A 385 15.50 9.28 -5.41
C TRP A 385 16.57 9.47 -6.48
N SER A 386 16.91 8.42 -7.22
CA SER A 386 17.96 8.45 -8.24
C SER A 386 17.55 9.30 -9.43
N PHE A 387 18.50 10.13 -9.89
CA PHE A 387 18.27 11.03 -11.02
C PHE A 387 18.10 10.26 -12.33
N GLY A 388 17.31 10.80 -13.25
CA GLY A 388 17.11 10.24 -14.59
C GLY A 388 16.15 9.06 -14.64
N THR A 389 15.61 8.62 -13.50
CA THR A 389 14.66 7.50 -13.38
C THR A 389 13.37 7.70 -14.21
N LYS A 390 12.97 8.95 -14.42
CA LYS A 390 11.84 9.37 -15.25
C LYS A 390 12.27 10.52 -16.16
N HIS A 391 13.05 10.22 -17.20
CA HIS A 391 13.54 11.23 -18.15
C HIS A 391 12.46 12.25 -18.54
N SER A 392 12.82 13.53 -18.45
CA SER A 392 11.97 14.69 -18.78
C SER A 392 10.75 14.96 -17.87
N SER A 393 10.54 14.17 -16.81
CA SER A 393 9.52 14.46 -15.80
C SER A 393 10.11 15.17 -14.58
N LYS A 394 9.27 15.99 -13.92
CA LYS A 394 9.56 16.60 -12.62
C LYS A 394 8.79 15.91 -11.48
N ASP A 395 8.26 14.73 -11.74
CA ASP A 395 7.42 13.99 -10.80
C ASP A 395 8.23 13.25 -9.72
N THR A 396 9.45 12.82 -10.06
CA THR A 396 10.38 12.19 -9.11
C THR A 396 11.15 13.26 -8.32
N TRP A 397 12.11 12.84 -7.49
CA TRP A 397 13.03 13.79 -6.86
C TRP A 397 13.89 14.60 -7.85
N ASP A 398 13.90 14.25 -9.14
CA ASP A 398 14.41 15.09 -10.25
C ASP A 398 13.76 16.47 -10.30
N GLY A 399 12.49 16.58 -9.90
CA GLY A 399 11.77 17.85 -9.82
C GLY A 399 12.12 18.70 -8.60
N PHE A 400 12.81 18.13 -7.62
CA PHE A 400 13.10 18.72 -6.31
C PHE A 400 14.57 18.51 -5.90
N PRO A 401 15.53 18.83 -6.78
CA PRO A 401 16.93 18.48 -6.56
C PRO A 401 17.51 19.16 -5.32
N GLU A 402 17.10 20.39 -5.01
CA GLU A 402 17.60 21.11 -3.83
C GLU A 402 17.11 20.48 -2.51
N GLU A 403 15.82 20.11 -2.40
CA GLU A 403 15.31 19.48 -1.18
C GLU A 403 15.84 18.05 -1.00
N ARG A 404 16.06 17.32 -2.10
CA ARG A 404 16.77 16.03 -2.07
C ARG A 404 18.20 16.19 -1.55
N GLU A 405 18.91 17.19 -2.06
CA GLU A 405 20.28 17.48 -1.65
C GLU A 405 20.34 17.85 -0.16
N GLU A 406 19.41 18.69 0.34
CA GLU A 406 19.31 18.98 1.77
C GLU A 406 19.19 17.71 2.63
N ILE A 407 18.43 16.71 2.19
CA ILE A 407 18.30 15.43 2.90
C ILE A 407 19.61 14.63 2.87
N PHE A 408 20.26 14.55 1.70
CA PHE A 408 21.51 13.80 1.55
C PHE A 408 22.65 14.47 2.33
N SER A 409 22.82 15.79 2.19
CA SER A 409 23.80 16.54 2.97
C SER A 409 23.50 16.44 4.47
N PHE A 410 22.23 16.40 4.91
CA PHE A 410 21.93 16.20 6.32
C PHE A 410 22.39 14.84 6.85
N VAL A 411 22.18 13.77 6.08
CA VAL A 411 22.72 12.43 6.40
C VAL A 411 24.24 12.49 6.53
N GLU A 412 24.90 13.21 5.64
CA GLU A 412 26.34 13.32 5.60
C GLU A 412 26.91 14.18 6.77
N ASP A 413 26.38 15.39 6.94
CA ASP A 413 26.79 16.35 7.97
C ASP A 413 26.55 15.80 9.38
N GLN A 414 25.44 15.08 9.57
CA GLN A 414 25.14 14.44 10.84
C GLN A 414 25.89 13.11 11.02
N ARG A 415 26.71 12.67 10.06
CA ARG A 415 27.44 11.39 10.09
C ARG A 415 26.52 10.21 10.42
N LEU A 416 25.42 10.10 9.67
CA LEU A 416 24.48 9.00 9.82
C LEU A 416 24.92 7.86 8.91
N ASP A 417 25.59 6.87 9.48
CA ASP A 417 26.01 5.68 8.72
C ASP A 417 24.88 4.64 8.65
N GLY A 418 24.91 3.79 7.63
CA GLY A 418 23.92 2.73 7.43
C GLY A 418 22.60 3.23 6.82
N VAL A 419 22.59 4.42 6.21
CA VAL A 419 21.42 4.93 5.49
C VAL A 419 21.39 4.38 4.06
N PHE A 420 20.29 3.76 3.66
CA PHE A 420 19.99 3.39 2.28
C PHE A 420 18.52 3.69 1.92
N LEU A 421 18.19 3.57 0.64
CA LEU A 421 16.94 4.09 0.08
C LEU A 421 16.12 2.94 -0.55
N ILE A 422 14.79 3.08 -0.51
CA ILE A 422 13.88 2.31 -1.37
C ILE A 422 12.78 3.20 -1.94
N SER A 423 12.25 2.83 -3.11
CA SER A 423 11.21 3.61 -3.81
C SER A 423 10.34 2.83 -4.79
N ALA A 424 9.36 3.49 -5.43
CA ALA A 424 8.46 2.90 -6.44
C ALA A 424 8.26 3.77 -7.72
N ASP A 425 7.02 4.03 -8.17
CA ASP A 425 6.58 4.69 -9.43
C ASP A 425 6.93 3.99 -10.77
N ARG A 426 8.19 3.67 -11.05
CA ARG A 426 8.67 3.47 -12.45
C ARG A 426 8.25 2.22 -13.24
N HIS A 427 7.29 1.43 -12.78
CA HIS A 427 6.79 0.22 -13.46
C HIS A 427 7.89 -0.75 -13.94
N ARG A 428 8.96 -0.86 -13.16
CA ARG A 428 10.07 -1.80 -13.24
C ARG A 428 10.72 -1.91 -11.85
N THR A 429 11.70 -2.80 -11.72
CA THR A 429 12.53 -2.90 -10.52
C THR A 429 13.99 -2.68 -10.87
N ASP A 430 14.60 -1.68 -10.24
CA ASP A 430 15.97 -1.24 -10.52
C ASP A 430 16.78 -1.07 -9.23
N LEU A 431 18.05 -1.48 -9.25
CA LEU A 431 19.02 -1.15 -8.21
C LEU A 431 19.94 -0.02 -8.70
N TRP A 432 20.04 1.03 -7.90
CA TRP A 432 20.82 2.22 -8.17
C TRP A 432 21.88 2.47 -7.10
N ARG A 433 22.93 3.18 -7.50
CA ARG A 433 23.96 3.72 -6.61
C ARG A 433 24.18 5.20 -6.96
N THR A 434 24.12 6.06 -5.96
CA THR A 434 24.48 7.47 -6.08
C THR A 434 25.72 7.75 -5.21
N PRO A 435 26.92 7.86 -5.82
CA PRO A 435 28.15 8.21 -5.11
C PRO A 435 28.13 9.68 -4.66
N ARG A 436 28.87 9.97 -3.60
CA ARG A 436 29.01 11.30 -3.00
C ARG A 436 30.49 11.66 -2.87
N GLU A 437 30.81 12.94 -2.93
CA GLU A 437 32.18 13.44 -2.79
C GLU A 437 32.80 13.09 -1.42
N SER A 438 31.96 12.94 -0.38
CA SER A 438 32.37 12.50 0.97
C SER A 438 32.86 11.03 1.03
N GLY A 439 32.72 10.28 -0.07
CA GLY A 439 32.90 8.83 -0.12
C GLY A 439 31.66 8.03 0.29
N TYR A 440 30.58 8.68 0.74
CA TYR A 440 29.30 8.02 1.00
C TYR A 440 28.67 7.53 -0.32
N ARG A 441 27.91 6.44 -0.26
CA ARG A 441 27.15 5.90 -1.40
C ARG A 441 25.72 5.62 -0.98
N PHE A 442 24.76 6.28 -1.63
CA PHE A 442 23.36 5.95 -1.43
C PHE A 442 22.96 4.84 -2.41
N TYR A 443 22.67 3.66 -1.86
CA TYR A 443 22.04 2.59 -2.62
C TYR A 443 20.52 2.74 -2.57
N GLU A 444 19.87 2.58 -3.71
CA GLU A 444 18.41 2.63 -3.84
C GLU A 444 17.91 1.39 -4.58
N LEU A 445 17.08 0.59 -3.93
CA LEU A 445 16.28 -0.42 -4.63
C LEU A 445 14.89 0.16 -4.90
N GLN A 446 14.59 0.42 -6.17
CA GLN A 446 13.30 0.87 -6.65
C GLN A 446 12.50 -0.34 -7.13
N SER A 447 11.24 -0.49 -6.72
CA SER A 447 10.36 -1.53 -7.26
C SER A 447 8.92 -1.03 -7.43
N SER A 448 8.45 -1.02 -8.68
CA SER A 448 7.06 -0.72 -9.04
C SER A 448 6.67 -1.61 -10.21
N ARG A 449 5.41 -2.07 -10.26
CA ARG A 449 4.86 -3.15 -11.09
C ARG A 449 4.64 -4.45 -10.32
N LEU A 450 4.05 -4.35 -9.13
CA LEU A 450 3.52 -5.49 -8.39
C LEU A 450 2.46 -6.24 -9.22
N THR A 451 1.43 -5.53 -9.70
CA THR A 451 0.35 -6.12 -10.51
C THR A 451 -0.03 -5.26 -11.72
N ASN A 452 0.65 -4.13 -11.93
CA ASN A 452 0.40 -3.27 -13.08
C ASN A 452 0.86 -3.94 -14.39
N VAL A 453 0.04 -3.77 -15.43
CA VAL A 453 0.30 -4.20 -16.81
C VAL A 453 1.27 -3.28 -17.55
N HIS A 454 1.27 -1.99 -17.21
CA HIS A 454 2.15 -1.00 -17.80
C HIS A 454 3.61 -1.31 -17.44
N VAL A 455 4.51 -0.95 -18.36
CA VAL A 455 5.93 -1.22 -18.24
C VAL A 455 6.69 -0.09 -18.91
N HIS A 456 7.72 0.39 -18.24
CA HIS A 456 8.67 1.32 -18.81
C HIS A 456 9.93 0.58 -19.26
N PRO A 457 10.59 1.03 -20.35
CA PRO A 457 11.89 0.50 -20.72
C PRO A 457 12.90 0.70 -19.58
N LEU A 458 13.90 -0.17 -19.52
CA LEU A 458 15.07 0.07 -18.70
C LEU A 458 15.77 1.32 -19.23
N ILE A 459 16.32 2.11 -18.33
CA ILE A 459 17.02 3.34 -18.65
C ILE A 459 18.53 3.15 -18.54
N GLN A 460 19.29 4.05 -19.16
CA GLN A 460 20.74 4.11 -18.94
C GLN A 460 21.01 4.88 -17.63
N SER A 461 22.17 4.65 -17.04
CA SER A 461 22.66 5.46 -15.91
C SER A 461 22.56 6.96 -16.23
N SER A 462 22.33 7.77 -15.20
CA SER A 462 22.20 9.22 -15.32
C SER A 462 22.97 9.88 -14.20
N GLU A 463 24.08 10.54 -14.54
CA GLU A 463 24.95 11.20 -13.58
C GLU A 463 24.17 12.08 -12.57
N PRO A 464 24.50 12.00 -11.26
CA PRO A 464 25.47 11.10 -10.62
C PRO A 464 24.94 9.68 -10.34
N SER A 465 23.67 9.36 -10.62
CA SER A 465 23.06 8.08 -10.27
C SER A 465 23.37 6.99 -11.31
N GLU A 466 23.99 5.91 -10.84
CA GLU A 466 24.37 4.75 -11.65
C GLU A 466 23.37 3.60 -11.46
N MET A 467 22.83 3.07 -12.56
CA MET A 467 22.01 1.85 -12.52
C MET A 467 22.93 0.63 -12.47
N ILE A 468 22.85 -0.15 -11.40
CA ILE A 468 23.59 -1.41 -11.25
C ILE A 468 22.88 -2.53 -12.01
N TYR A 469 21.56 -2.62 -11.87
CA TYR A 469 20.74 -3.64 -12.52
C TYR A 469 19.30 -3.16 -12.66
N GLY A 470 18.60 -3.59 -13.71
CA GLY A 470 17.18 -3.30 -13.93
C GLY A 470 16.41 -4.51 -14.49
N PHE A 471 15.16 -4.66 -14.06
CA PHE A 471 14.26 -5.73 -14.49
C PHE A 471 12.86 -5.20 -14.81
N ASN A 472 12.36 -5.52 -16.01
CA ASN A 472 11.03 -5.09 -16.46
C ASN A 472 10.29 -6.14 -17.31
N LYS A 473 10.76 -7.40 -17.35
CA LYS A 473 10.17 -8.42 -18.24
C LYS A 473 8.76 -8.82 -17.79
N THR A 474 8.57 -9.01 -16.49
CA THR A 474 7.29 -9.38 -15.86
C THR A 474 7.01 -8.43 -14.69
N CYS A 475 5.88 -8.63 -14.00
CA CYS A 475 5.64 -7.98 -12.71
C CYS A 475 6.67 -8.48 -11.70
N SER A 476 7.05 -7.63 -10.75
CA SER A 476 8.20 -7.85 -9.86
C SER A 476 8.03 -7.12 -8.53
N PHE A 477 8.81 -7.53 -7.53
CA PHE A 477 8.92 -6.88 -6.23
C PHE A 477 10.39 -6.85 -5.76
N GLY A 478 10.69 -5.92 -4.86
CA GLY A 478 11.98 -5.85 -4.18
C GLY A 478 11.95 -6.64 -2.88
N GLN A 479 13.07 -7.28 -2.54
CA GLN A 479 13.28 -7.91 -1.25
C GLN A 479 14.57 -7.38 -0.60
N LEU A 480 14.51 -7.16 0.70
CA LEU A 480 15.64 -6.82 1.56
C LEU A 480 15.83 -7.95 2.56
N ASP A 481 16.97 -8.63 2.52
CA ASP A 481 17.41 -9.52 3.59
C ASP A 481 18.48 -8.78 4.41
N ILE A 482 18.10 -8.31 5.59
CA ILE A 482 18.95 -7.52 6.48
C ILE A 482 19.46 -8.40 7.61
N ASP A 483 20.77 -8.40 7.83
CA ASP A 483 21.44 -9.09 8.94
C ASP A 483 22.26 -8.09 9.75
N THR A 484 21.81 -7.83 10.97
CA THR A 484 22.48 -6.92 11.91
C THR A 484 23.22 -7.65 13.03
N THR A 485 23.24 -8.99 12.98
CA THR A 485 23.91 -9.84 13.98
C THR A 485 25.42 -9.88 13.79
N ALA A 486 25.91 -9.66 12.57
CA ALA A 486 27.33 -9.62 12.25
C ALA A 486 28.02 -8.36 12.84
N GLU A 487 29.34 -8.44 12.99
CA GLU A 487 30.18 -7.28 13.39
C GLU A 487 30.09 -6.13 12.37
N ASN A 488 30.07 -6.47 11.08
CA ASN A 488 29.73 -5.57 9.99
C ASN A 488 28.36 -5.97 9.41
N PRO A 489 27.26 -5.33 9.86
CA PRO A 489 25.91 -5.59 9.36
C PRO A 489 25.82 -5.50 7.84
N SER A 490 24.86 -6.18 7.24
CA SER A 490 24.66 -6.15 5.80
C SER A 490 23.20 -6.19 5.41
N VAL A 491 22.90 -5.67 4.22
CA VAL A 491 21.63 -5.85 3.52
C VAL A 491 21.90 -6.51 2.17
N VAL A 492 21.07 -7.48 1.80
CA VAL A 492 21.01 -8.02 0.44
C VAL A 492 19.78 -7.47 -0.25
N PHE A 493 19.99 -6.69 -1.30
CA PHE A 493 18.96 -6.22 -2.22
C PHE A 493 18.70 -7.31 -3.24
N SER A 494 17.46 -7.79 -3.35
CA SER A 494 17.08 -8.82 -4.32
C SER A 494 15.87 -8.40 -5.15
N ILE A 495 15.86 -8.83 -6.41
CA ILE A 495 14.79 -8.54 -7.37
C ILE A 495 14.11 -9.85 -7.76
N TYR A 496 12.83 -9.98 -7.40
CA TYR A 496 12.03 -11.16 -7.69
C TYR A 496 10.95 -10.84 -8.71
N ASP A 497 10.65 -11.79 -9.59
CA ASP A 497 9.46 -11.71 -10.42
C ASP A 497 8.21 -12.29 -9.75
N ILE A 498 7.07 -12.08 -10.40
CA ILE A 498 5.76 -12.60 -10.00
C ILE A 498 5.69 -14.13 -9.90
N ASP A 499 6.65 -14.86 -10.48
CA ASP A 499 6.74 -16.32 -10.40
C ASP A 499 7.73 -16.78 -9.33
N GLY A 500 8.23 -15.86 -8.48
CA GLY A 500 9.10 -16.14 -7.35
C GLY A 500 10.57 -16.35 -7.73
N ARG A 501 10.97 -16.01 -8.97
CA ARG A 501 12.36 -16.19 -9.42
C ARG A 501 13.18 -14.96 -9.08
N CYS A 502 14.30 -15.16 -8.40
CA CYS A 502 15.29 -14.12 -8.17
C CYS A 502 16.10 -13.89 -9.46
N HIS A 503 16.11 -12.65 -9.96
CA HIS A 503 16.86 -12.26 -11.17
C HIS A 503 18.20 -11.61 -10.84
N TYR A 504 18.32 -11.00 -9.67
CA TYR A 504 19.52 -10.31 -9.23
C TYR A 504 19.54 -10.17 -7.71
N SER A 505 20.73 -10.31 -7.11
CA SER A 505 20.99 -10.02 -5.71
C SER A 505 22.29 -9.24 -5.57
N HIS A 506 22.29 -8.24 -4.68
CA HIS A 506 23.45 -7.39 -4.41
C HIS A 506 23.59 -7.18 -2.91
N LYS A 507 24.73 -7.56 -2.34
CA LYS A 507 25.02 -7.39 -0.93
C LYS A 507 25.75 -6.07 -0.70
N VAL A 508 25.28 -5.30 0.27
CA VAL A 508 25.93 -4.07 0.75
C VAL A 508 26.20 -4.21 2.24
N LEU A 509 27.45 -3.95 2.62
CA LEU A 509 27.89 -3.88 4.00
C LEU A 509 27.61 -2.50 4.57
N ARG A 510 27.33 -2.43 5.86
CA ARG A 510 27.13 -1.15 6.56
C ARG A 510 28.36 -0.25 6.44
N SER A 511 29.57 -0.82 6.41
CA SER A 511 30.82 -0.09 6.19
C SER A 511 30.93 0.58 4.82
N GLU A 512 30.08 0.23 3.85
CA GLU A 512 30.00 0.92 2.54
C GLU A 512 29.04 2.12 2.58
N LEU A 513 28.18 2.17 3.60
CA LEU A 513 27.21 3.24 3.85
C LEU A 513 27.76 4.17 4.94
N THR A 514 28.97 4.70 4.72
CA THR A 514 29.64 5.58 5.67
C THR A 514 30.50 6.62 4.98
N HIS A 515 30.95 7.59 5.77
CA HIS A 515 31.85 8.67 5.39
C HIS A 515 33.25 8.12 5.14
N GLY A 516 33.89 8.53 4.05
CA GLY A 516 35.27 8.16 3.77
C GLY A 516 35.51 6.69 3.41
N SER A 517 34.46 5.95 3.00
CA SER A 517 34.68 4.62 2.42
C SER A 517 35.52 4.75 1.15
N LYS A 518 36.68 4.07 1.11
CA LYS A 518 37.57 4.12 -0.07
C LYS A 518 36.86 3.47 -1.26
N GLN A 519 37.09 4.00 -2.46
CA GLN A 519 36.78 3.29 -3.71
C GLN A 519 37.72 2.08 -3.78
N GLU A 520 37.20 0.89 -3.54
CA GLU A 520 37.87 -0.36 -3.93
C GLU A 520 37.48 -0.73 -5.35
#